data_AF-A0A6J6XVU1-F1
#
_entry.id   AF-A0A6J6XVU1-F1
#
_cell.length_a   1.000
_cell.length_b   1.000
_cell.length_c   1.000
_cell.angle_alpha   90.00
_cell.angle_beta   90.00
_cell.angle_gamma   90.00
#
_symmetry.space_group_name_H-M   'P 1'
#
loop_
_entity.id
_entity.type
_entity.pdbx_description
1 polymer ?
#
loop_
_entity_poly.entity_id
_entity_poly.type
_entity_poly.pdbx_seq_one_letter_code
_entity_poly.pdbx_strand_id
1 'polypeptide(L)'
;MAGPVGLGASAFAMESAGKVKIIGVDVDMSVSNATQAEVYVGSVLKKIDAAVLAAVDSALKGEGGGTDYLGTLANGGVGVAITSTITPELQAELDAITAGIIDGSIVTK
;
A
#
# COMPACT_ATOMS: atom_id res chain seq x y z
N MET A 1 3.72 -15.25 -2.36
CA MET A 1 2.61 -14.42 -1.82
C MET A 1 3.06 -13.77 -0.52
N ALA A 2 2.84 -12.46 -0.35
CA ALA A 2 3.28 -11.73 0.83
C ALA A 2 2.33 -11.84 2.03
N GLY A 3 1.07 -12.26 1.86
CA GLY A 3 0.10 -12.37 2.96
C GLY A 3 0.57 -13.25 4.14
N PRO A 4 0.58 -14.59 4.02
CA PRO A 4 0.99 -15.46 5.13
C PRO A 4 2.48 -15.38 5.44
N VAL A 5 3.33 -15.09 4.46
CA VAL A 5 4.79 -14.94 4.66
C VAL A 5 5.12 -13.65 5.42
N GLY A 6 4.36 -12.57 5.19
CA GLY A 6 4.50 -11.30 5.88
C GLY A 6 4.20 -11.41 7.39
N LEU A 7 3.26 -12.27 7.77
CA LEU A 7 2.96 -12.55 9.18
C LEU A 7 4.12 -13.27 9.89
N GLY A 8 4.82 -14.17 9.19
CA GLY A 8 6.03 -14.81 9.71
C GLY A 8 7.18 -13.81 9.87
N ALA A 9 7.35 -12.91 8.89
CA ALA A 9 8.33 -11.83 8.98
C ALA A 9 8.04 -10.89 10.16
N SER A 10 6.77 -10.53 10.39
CA SER A 10 6.38 -9.66 11.51
C SER A 10 6.53 -10.34 12.87
N ALA A 11 6.30 -11.65 12.96
CA ALA A 11 6.65 -12.41 14.16
C ALA A 11 8.15 -12.34 14.47
N PHE A 12 9.02 -12.56 13.47
CA PHE A 12 10.47 -12.41 13.65
C PHE A 12 10.87 -10.97 14.02
N ALA A 13 10.24 -9.97 13.42
CA ALA A 13 10.51 -8.57 13.76
C ALA A 13 10.16 -8.23 15.22
N MET A 14 9.08 -8.81 15.75
CA MET A 14 8.73 -8.70 17.17
C MET A 14 9.80 -9.35 18.05
N GLU A 15 10.21 -10.58 17.72
CA GLU A 15 11.27 -11.31 18.45
C GLU A 15 12.62 -10.58 18.41
N SER A 16 12.86 -9.78 17.37
CA SER A 16 14.09 -9.00 17.23
C SER A 16 14.25 -7.88 18.26
N ALA A 17 13.21 -7.59 19.06
CA ALA A 17 13.17 -6.50 20.03
C ALA A 17 13.51 -5.13 19.40
N GLY A 18 12.91 -4.84 18.25
CA GLY A 18 13.03 -3.55 17.56
C GLY A 18 14.26 -3.38 16.67
N LYS A 19 15.09 -4.42 16.49
CA LYS A 19 16.24 -4.39 15.58
C LYS A 19 15.85 -4.34 14.11
N VAL A 20 14.67 -4.87 13.78
CA VAL A 20 14.13 -4.81 12.42
C VAL A 20 12.70 -4.27 12.43
N LYS A 21 12.34 -3.60 11.34
CA LYS A 21 11.01 -3.05 11.07
C LYS A 21 10.55 -3.52 9.69
N ILE A 22 9.25 -3.42 9.44
CA ILE A 22 8.61 -3.95 8.24
C ILE A 22 7.84 -2.85 7.52
N ILE A 23 7.87 -2.91 6.20
CA ILE A 23 6.92 -2.23 5.32
C ILE A 23 5.88 -3.26 4.87
N GLY A 24 4.62 -3.05 5.23
CA GLY A 24 3.50 -3.91 4.86
C GLY A 24 3.09 -3.75 3.39
N VAL A 25 2.17 -4.60 2.93
CA VAL A 25 1.68 -4.60 1.54
C VAL A 25 0.19 -4.95 1.49
N ASP A 26 -0.48 -4.51 0.43
CA ASP A 26 -1.89 -4.67 0.09
C ASP A 26 -2.83 -3.80 0.93
N VAL A 27 -2.78 -3.91 2.25
CA VAL A 27 -3.61 -3.13 3.19
C VAL A 27 -2.74 -2.44 4.24
N ASP A 28 -3.35 -1.58 5.05
CA ASP A 28 -2.67 -1.10 6.25
C ASP A 28 -2.50 -2.27 7.23
N MET A 29 -1.26 -2.76 7.32
CA MET A 29 -0.91 -3.89 8.16
C MET A 29 -0.84 -3.53 9.65
N SER A 30 -0.71 -2.25 10.02
CA SER A 30 -0.81 -1.85 11.43
C SER A 30 -2.23 -2.01 11.96
N VAL A 31 -3.23 -1.86 11.09
CA VAL A 31 -4.65 -2.10 11.40
C VAL A 31 -4.97 -3.59 11.27
N SER A 32 -4.53 -4.22 10.17
CA SER A 32 -4.89 -5.60 9.83
C SER A 32 -4.15 -6.66 10.67
N ASN A 33 -2.95 -6.34 11.17
CA ASN A 33 -2.17 -7.15 12.09
C ASN A 33 -1.87 -6.36 13.38
N ALA A 34 -2.94 -5.94 14.05
CA ALA A 34 -2.88 -5.06 15.22
C ALA A 34 -2.02 -5.60 16.38
N THR A 35 -1.91 -6.92 16.54
CA THR A 35 -1.09 -7.55 17.59
C THR A 35 0.42 -7.35 17.38
N GLN A 36 0.82 -6.98 16.17
CA GLN A 36 2.21 -6.71 15.79
C GLN A 36 2.33 -5.33 15.14
N ALA A 37 1.41 -4.41 15.43
CA ALA A 37 1.35 -3.08 14.80
C ALA A 37 2.68 -2.31 14.93
N GLU A 38 3.38 -2.48 16.06
CA GLU A 38 4.61 -1.75 16.37
C GLU A 38 5.81 -2.06 15.46
N VAL A 39 5.80 -3.18 14.73
CA VAL A 39 6.90 -3.51 13.79
C VAL A 39 6.70 -2.85 12.44
N TYR A 40 5.50 -2.35 12.11
CA TYR A 40 5.22 -1.70 10.84
C TYR A 40 5.56 -0.21 10.89
N VAL A 41 6.41 0.24 9.97
CA VAL A 41 6.69 1.67 9.78
C VAL A 41 5.75 2.34 8.77
N GLY A 42 5.17 1.52 7.88
CA GLY A 42 4.16 1.88 6.91
C GLY A 42 3.74 0.67 6.09
N SER A 43 2.82 0.86 5.14
CA SER A 43 2.36 -0.18 4.21
C SER A 43 2.17 0.38 2.80
N VAL A 44 2.59 -0.37 1.79
CA VAL A 44 2.28 -0.09 0.38
C VAL A 44 0.90 -0.67 0.08
N LEU A 45 -0.07 0.22 -0.07
CA LEU A 45 -1.47 -0.13 -0.30
C LEU A 45 -1.67 -0.58 -1.75
N LYS A 46 -2.41 -1.67 -1.93
CA LYS A 46 -2.91 -2.13 -3.22
C LYS A 46 -4.42 -2.32 -3.09
N LYS A 47 -5.19 -1.36 -3.59
CA LYS A 47 -6.65 -1.31 -3.46
C LYS A 47 -7.32 -2.26 -4.44
N ILE A 48 -7.15 -3.56 -4.19
CA ILE A 48 -7.79 -4.63 -4.96
C ILE A 48 -9.32 -4.55 -4.83
N ASP A 49 -9.83 -4.08 -3.69
CA ASP A 49 -11.24 -3.77 -3.48
C ASP A 49 -11.78 -2.74 -4.51
N ALA A 50 -11.04 -1.66 -4.75
CA ALA A 50 -11.40 -0.67 -5.76
C ALA A 50 -11.39 -1.27 -7.19
N ALA A 51 -10.40 -2.11 -7.50
CA ALA A 51 -10.32 -2.81 -8.78
C ALA A 51 -11.51 -3.77 -9.00
N VAL A 52 -11.87 -4.54 -7.97
CA VAL A 52 -13.03 -5.46 -8.01
C VAL A 52 -14.33 -4.67 -8.14
N LEU A 53 -14.49 -3.57 -7.41
CA LEU A 53 -15.68 -2.73 -7.50
C LEU A 53 -15.84 -2.13 -8.90
N ALA A 54 -14.76 -1.64 -9.50
CA ALA A 54 -14.76 -1.12 -10.87
C ALA A 54 -15.15 -2.21 -11.88
N ALA A 55 -14.60 -3.42 -11.76
CA ALA A 55 -14.94 -4.53 -12.64
C ALA A 55 -16.42 -4.93 -12.54
N VAL A 56 -16.98 -4.97 -11.32
CA VAL A 56 -18.40 -5.26 -11.11
C VAL A 56 -19.29 -4.15 -11.68
N ASP A 57 -18.93 -2.89 -11.48
CA ASP A 57 -19.67 -1.73 -12.00
C ASP A 57 -19.71 -1.73 -13.54
N SER A 58 -18.58 -1.96 -14.21
CA SER A 58 -18.54 -2.11 -15.68
C SER A 58 -19.39 -3.29 -16.17
N ALA A 59 -19.31 -4.45 -15.50
CA ALA A 59 -20.14 -5.60 -15.86
C ALA A 59 -21.65 -5.29 -15.75
N LEU A 60 -22.07 -4.57 -14.70
CA LEU A 60 -23.46 -4.14 -14.52
C LEU A 60 -23.92 -3.13 -15.57
N LYS A 61 -23.02 -2.26 -16.05
CA LYS A 61 -23.27 -1.31 -17.14
C LYS A 61 -23.32 -1.96 -18.52
N GLY A 62 -23.03 -3.26 -18.62
CA GLY A 62 -22.92 -3.97 -19.90
C GLY A 62 -21.66 -3.60 -20.68
N GLU A 63 -20.72 -2.90 -20.05
CA GLU A 63 -19.36 -2.72 -20.55
C GLU A 63 -18.69 -4.08 -20.38
N GLY A 64 -18.51 -4.83 -21.48
CA GLY A 64 -17.91 -6.16 -21.43
C GLY A 64 -16.53 -6.18 -20.76
N GLY A 65 -16.04 -7.36 -20.40
CA GLY A 65 -14.66 -7.53 -19.93
C GLY A 65 -13.63 -7.41 -21.05
N GLY A 66 -12.34 -7.46 -20.69
CA GLY A 66 -11.22 -7.52 -21.65
C GLY A 66 -10.30 -6.29 -21.64
N THR A 67 -10.61 -5.27 -20.85
CA THR A 67 -9.71 -4.14 -20.57
C THR A 67 -9.04 -4.31 -19.22
N ASP A 68 -7.72 -4.11 -19.18
CA ASP A 68 -6.96 -4.16 -17.94
C ASP A 68 -7.31 -2.98 -17.02
N TYR A 69 -7.46 -3.25 -15.72
CA TYR A 69 -7.50 -2.22 -14.70
C TYR A 69 -6.08 -1.82 -14.31
N LEU A 70 -5.72 -0.56 -14.55
CA LEU A 70 -4.44 0.00 -14.10
C LEU A 70 -4.66 0.81 -12.82
N GLY A 71 -4.25 0.25 -11.68
CA GLY A 71 -4.20 0.98 -10.41
C GLY A 71 -3.01 1.94 -10.36
N THR A 72 -3.26 3.21 -10.09
CA THR A 72 -2.23 4.27 -10.00
C THR A 72 -2.37 5.03 -8.69
N LEU A 73 -1.36 5.86 -8.37
CA LEU A 73 -1.47 6.81 -7.26
C LEU A 73 -2.58 7.84 -7.54
N ALA A 74 -2.76 8.24 -8.80
CA ALA A 74 -3.74 9.24 -9.21
C ALA A 74 -5.20 8.77 -9.04
N ASN A 75 -5.49 7.50 -9.38
CA ASN A 75 -6.82 6.92 -9.18
C ASN A 75 -6.99 6.24 -7.81
N GLY A 76 -5.96 6.29 -6.97
CA GLY A 76 -5.96 5.67 -5.65
C GLY A 76 -5.97 4.15 -5.66
N GLY A 77 -5.72 3.49 -6.79
CA GLY A 77 -5.59 2.04 -6.90
C GLY A 77 -4.36 1.48 -6.18
N VAL A 78 -3.35 2.32 -5.97
CA VAL A 78 -2.20 2.07 -5.08
C VAL A 78 -1.96 3.28 -4.17
N GLY A 79 -1.19 3.09 -3.11
CA GLY A 79 -0.85 4.18 -2.19
C GLY A 79 0.16 3.76 -1.12
N VAL A 80 0.43 4.66 -0.19
CA VAL A 80 1.28 4.40 0.98
C VAL A 80 0.54 4.87 2.23
N ALA A 81 0.49 4.02 3.25
CA ALA A 81 0.06 4.39 4.60
C ALA A 81 1.31 4.46 5.50
N ILE A 82 1.56 5.61 6.12
CA ILE A 82 2.63 5.75 7.11
C ILE A 82 2.02 5.55 8.49
N THR A 83 2.53 4.56 9.23
CA THR A 83 2.00 4.13 10.53
C THR A 83 2.92 4.55 11.67
N SER A 84 4.18 4.86 11.34
CA SER A 84 5.16 5.38 12.29
C SER A 84 5.14 6.92 12.32
N THR A 85 5.54 7.49 13.45
CA THR A 85 5.78 8.93 13.54
C THR A 85 7.01 9.28 12.68
N ILE A 86 6.80 10.10 11.65
CA ILE A 86 7.86 10.61 10.79
C ILE A 86 8.04 12.13 10.96
N THR A 87 9.19 12.65 10.54
CA THR A 87 9.44 14.09 10.56
C THR A 87 8.57 14.80 9.51
N PRO A 88 8.24 16.09 9.70
CA PRO A 88 7.54 16.88 8.69
C PRO A 88 8.30 16.96 7.37
N GLU A 89 9.64 16.96 7.42
CA GLU A 89 10.51 16.93 6.25
C GLU A 89 10.33 15.64 5.45
N LEU A 90 10.33 14.48 6.11
CA LEU A 90 10.10 13.20 5.44
C LEU A 90 8.68 13.09 4.87
N GLN A 91 7.67 13.65 5.56
CA GLN A 91 6.33 13.71 5.01
C GLN A 91 6.28 14.58 3.74
N ALA A 92 6.94 15.73 3.75
CA ALA A 92 7.01 16.61 2.58
C ALA A 92 7.73 15.94 1.39
N GLU A 93 8.80 15.18 1.64
CA GLU A 93 9.47 14.38 0.60
C GLU A 93 8.54 13.33 -0.01
N LEU A 94 7.78 12.60 0.82
CA LEU A 94 6.81 11.62 0.35
C LEU A 94 5.69 12.26 -0.48
N ASP A 95 5.18 13.41 -0.07
CA ASP A 95 4.16 14.16 -0.79
C ASP A 95 4.69 14.66 -2.14
N ALA A 96 5.92 15.19 -2.16
CA ALA A 96 6.57 15.66 -3.39
C ALA A 96 6.83 14.52 -4.37
N ILE A 97 7.29 13.36 -3.89
CA ILE A 97 7.49 12.18 -4.74
C ILE A 97 6.15 11.66 -5.27
N THR A 98 5.11 11.61 -4.43
CA THR A 98 3.76 11.20 -4.84
C THR A 98 3.23 12.10 -5.95
N ALA A 99 3.35 13.43 -5.77
CA ALA A 99 2.98 14.40 -6.79
C ALA A 99 3.79 14.22 -8.08
N GLY A 100 5.10 14.03 -7.97
CA GLY A 100 5.98 13.83 -9.12
C GLY A 100 5.70 12.55 -9.91
N ILE A 101 5.27 11.48 -9.24
CA ILE A 101 4.83 10.26 -9.93
C ILE A 101 3.48 10.47 -10.62
N ILE A 102 2.56 11.20 -9.98
CA ILE A 102 1.23 11.51 -10.53
C ILE A 102 1.34 12.42 -11.76
N ASP A 103 2.18 13.45 -11.73
CA ASP A 103 2.38 14.39 -12.84
C ASP A 103 3.35 13.90 -13.92
N GLY A 104 4.02 12.77 -13.67
CA GLY A 104 4.93 12.11 -14.61
C GLY A 104 6.34 12.68 -14.64
N SER A 105 6.68 13.67 -13.79
CA SER A 105 8.06 14.16 -13.63
C SER A 105 8.99 13.12 -13.00
N ILE A 106 8.44 12.17 -12.24
CA ILE A 106 9.13 10.98 -11.72
C ILE A 106 8.55 9.75 -12.40
N VAL A 107 9.37 9.08 -13.22
CA VAL A 107 8.97 7.87 -13.94
C VAL A 107 9.42 6.62 -13.18
N THR A 108 8.47 5.78 -12.81
CA THR A 108 8.72 4.44 -12.26
C THR A 108 8.81 3.43 -13.40
N LYS A 109 9.86 2.59 -13.41
CA LYS A 109 10.07 1.56 -14.44
C LYS A 109 9.34 0.26 -14.11
#